data_AF-A0A957PMI1-F1
#
_entry.id   AF-A0A957PMI1-F1
#
_cell.length_a   1.000
_cell.length_b   1.000
_cell.length_c   1.000
_cell.angle_alpha   90.00
_cell.angle_beta   90.00
_cell.angle_gamma   90.00
#
_symmetry.space_group_name_H-M   'P 1'
#
loop_
_entity.id
_entity.type
_entity.pdbx_description
1 polymer ?
#
loop_
_entity_poly.entity_id
_entity_poly.type
_entity_poly.pdbx_seq_one_letter_code
_entity_poly.pdbx_strand_id
1 'polypeptide(L)'
;EQVMPIGFRLPAHQPYVGKRLAEIAAARGQEWIDAAIELLLAERQSISTIYFKMSEENVRLQLQQPWIKISTDAGGVDPAWAKALGPVHPRGYGTYPRVLGKYVREERLIPLEDAIRKMTSAVAERLSLRNRGLLHEGYFADVVIFDPTTVSDRATFAEPHQLSQGVRDVWVNGDRVLQNGQHTGALPGVVVSPH
;
A
#
# COMPACT_ATOMS: atom_id res chain seq x y z
N GLU A 1 -20.49 10.01 4.13
CA GLU A 1 -20.32 8.89 3.19
C GLU A 1 -18.85 8.58 2.84
N GLN A 2 -18.00 9.60 2.64
CA GLN A 2 -16.63 9.41 2.12
C GLN A 2 -15.53 9.19 3.18
N VAL A 3 -15.89 9.05 4.45
CA VAL A 3 -14.93 8.95 5.57
C VAL A 3 -15.18 7.64 6.30
N MET A 4 -14.11 6.87 6.55
CA MET A 4 -14.18 5.58 7.23
C MET A 4 -13.13 5.53 8.35
N PRO A 5 -13.53 5.81 9.60
CA PRO A 5 -12.65 5.66 10.75
C PRO A 5 -12.37 4.17 11.00
N ILE A 6 -11.10 3.83 11.23
CA ILE A 6 -10.62 2.45 11.39
C ILE A 6 -9.78 2.23 12.65
N GLY A 7 -9.22 3.29 13.23
CA GLY A 7 -8.30 3.21 14.38
C GLY A 7 -8.97 3.34 15.74
N PHE A 8 -10.05 2.60 16.00
CA PHE A 8 -10.72 2.61 17.31
C PHE A 8 -9.96 1.74 18.32
N ARG A 9 -9.83 2.21 19.57
CA ARG A 9 -9.19 1.43 20.66
C ARG A 9 -10.21 0.98 21.69
N LEU A 10 -11.25 1.77 21.93
CA LEU A 10 -12.27 1.43 22.90
C LEU A 10 -13.09 0.22 22.44
N PRO A 11 -13.32 -0.80 23.30
CA PRO A 11 -14.18 -1.93 22.98
C PRO A 11 -15.58 -1.51 22.50
N ALA A 12 -16.13 -0.44 23.08
CA ALA A 12 -17.42 0.11 22.71
C ALA A 12 -17.49 0.64 21.27
N HIS A 13 -16.35 1.02 20.66
CA HIS A 13 -16.29 1.52 19.29
C HIS A 13 -15.81 0.48 18.28
N GLN A 14 -15.36 -0.70 18.72
CA GLN A 14 -14.99 -1.79 17.81
C GLN A 14 -16.12 -2.17 16.81
N PRO A 15 -17.42 -2.16 17.17
CA PRO A 15 -18.50 -2.41 16.22
C PRO A 15 -18.64 -1.37 15.09
N TYR A 16 -17.91 -0.25 15.16
CA TYR A 16 -17.87 0.79 14.12
C TYR A 16 -16.75 0.60 13.11
N VAL A 17 -15.79 -0.29 13.38
CA VAL A 17 -14.68 -0.57 12.47
C VAL A 17 -15.24 -1.04 11.11
N GLY A 18 -14.77 -0.41 10.03
CA GLY A 18 -15.20 -0.69 8.66
C GLY A 18 -16.49 0.02 8.23
N LYS A 19 -17.16 0.76 9.13
CA LYS A 19 -18.34 1.57 8.79
C LYS A 19 -17.93 2.98 8.35
N ARG A 20 -18.73 3.58 7.48
CA ARG A 20 -18.62 5.00 7.15
C ARG A 20 -19.03 5.84 8.34
N LEU A 21 -18.41 7.01 8.49
CA LEU A 21 -18.77 7.99 9.52
C LEU A 21 -20.26 8.37 9.47
N ALA A 22 -20.86 8.40 8.27
CA ALA A 22 -22.28 8.65 8.11
C ALA A 22 -23.16 7.51 8.67
N GLU A 23 -22.74 6.25 8.51
CA GLU A 23 -23.44 5.10 9.09
C GLU A 23 -23.32 5.10 10.62
N ILE A 24 -22.16 5.49 11.15
CA ILE A 24 -21.94 5.61 12.59
C ILE A 24 -22.83 6.73 13.17
N ALA A 25 -22.86 7.89 12.51
CA ALA A 25 -23.69 9.02 12.93
C ALA A 25 -25.18 8.68 12.92
N ALA A 26 -25.66 8.04 11.84
CA ALA A 26 -27.03 7.56 11.75
C ALA A 26 -27.37 6.54 12.84
N ALA A 27 -26.47 5.59 13.13
CA ALA A 27 -26.66 4.62 14.22
C ALA A 27 -26.69 5.25 15.62
N ARG A 28 -26.12 6.45 15.77
CA ARG A 28 -26.12 7.23 17.02
C ARG A 28 -27.24 8.27 17.09
N GLY A 29 -28.01 8.45 16.00
CA GLY A 29 -29.02 9.52 15.91
C GLY A 29 -28.42 10.93 15.97
N GLN A 30 -27.21 11.09 15.44
CA GLN A 30 -26.42 12.32 15.51
C GLN A 30 -26.09 12.87 14.12
N GLU A 31 -25.83 14.16 14.03
CA GLU A 31 -25.14 14.74 12.89
C GLU A 31 -23.70 14.21 12.82
N TRP A 32 -23.16 14.08 11.60
CA TRP A 32 -21.86 13.44 11.40
C TRP A 32 -20.71 14.18 12.10
N ILE A 33 -20.83 15.49 12.25
CA ILE A 33 -19.80 16.33 12.89
C ILE A 33 -19.78 16.10 14.40
N ASP A 34 -20.96 16.00 15.03
CA ASP A 34 -21.09 15.71 16.46
C ASP A 34 -20.59 14.30 16.76
N ALA A 35 -20.98 13.32 15.95
CA ALA A 35 -20.46 11.95 16.05
C ALA A 35 -18.92 11.91 15.94
N ALA A 36 -18.33 12.67 15.02
CA ALA A 36 -16.87 12.73 14.87
C ALA A 36 -16.20 13.35 16.11
N ILE A 37 -16.71 14.48 16.61
CA ILE A 37 -16.18 15.16 17.79
C ILE A 37 -16.27 14.24 19.01
N GLU A 38 -17.43 13.62 19.25
CA GLU A 38 -17.62 12.72 20.39
C GLU A 38 -16.72 11.49 20.31
N LEU A 39 -16.58 10.87 19.13
CA LEU A 39 -15.67 9.73 18.96
C LEU A 39 -14.23 10.13 19.31
N LEU A 40 -13.77 11.30 18.84
CA LEU A 40 -12.43 11.82 19.15
C LEU A 40 -12.26 12.11 20.66
N LEU A 41 -13.25 12.74 21.29
CA LEU A 41 -13.23 13.05 22.72
C LEU A 41 -13.21 11.78 23.58
N ALA A 42 -14.00 10.77 23.20
CA ALA A 42 -14.07 9.50 23.91
C ALA A 42 -12.79 8.68 23.73
N GLU A 43 -12.29 8.55 22.50
CA GLU A 43 -11.06 7.82 22.20
C GLU A 43 -9.82 8.50 22.79
N ARG A 44 -9.81 9.83 22.95
CA ARG A 44 -8.65 10.60 23.46
C ARG A 44 -7.37 10.39 22.64
N GLN A 45 -7.52 10.07 21.36
CA GLN A 45 -6.41 10.03 20.40
C GLN A 45 -6.89 10.38 18.99
N SER A 46 -5.93 10.52 18.08
CA SER A 46 -6.24 10.47 16.65
C SER A 46 -6.79 9.10 16.24
N ILE A 47 -7.92 9.10 15.55
CA ILE A 47 -8.51 7.88 14.98
C ILE A 47 -8.00 7.76 13.54
N SER A 48 -7.25 6.69 13.26
CA SER A 48 -6.82 6.39 11.88
C SER A 48 -8.04 6.31 10.96
N THR A 49 -7.98 6.95 9.80
CA THR A 49 -9.17 7.21 8.96
C THR A 49 -8.81 7.11 7.48
N ILE A 50 -9.70 6.49 6.71
CA ILE A 50 -9.60 6.41 5.25
C ILE A 50 -10.57 7.42 4.62
N TYR A 51 -10.04 8.24 3.71
CA TYR A 51 -10.79 9.27 2.98
C TYR A 51 -10.97 8.87 1.51
N PHE A 52 -12.21 8.76 1.08
CA PHE A 52 -12.60 8.36 -0.27
C PHE A 52 -12.87 9.60 -1.10
N LYS A 53 -11.80 10.37 -1.35
CA LYS A 53 -11.85 11.67 -2.02
C LYS A 53 -11.12 11.71 -3.37
N MET A 54 -10.46 10.60 -3.74
CA MET A 54 -9.69 10.54 -4.97
C MET A 54 -10.58 10.12 -6.15
N SER A 55 -10.37 10.75 -7.30
CA SER A 55 -10.96 10.32 -8.57
C SER A 55 -10.06 9.30 -9.23
N GLU A 56 -10.62 8.16 -9.63
CA GLU A 56 -9.91 7.14 -10.40
C GLU A 56 -9.41 7.70 -11.74
N GLU A 57 -10.17 8.59 -12.37
CA GLU A 57 -9.75 9.29 -13.59
C GLU A 57 -8.50 10.13 -13.35
N ASN A 58 -8.45 10.89 -12.24
CA ASN A 58 -7.25 11.65 -11.88
C ASN A 58 -6.06 10.75 -11.58
N VAL A 59 -6.27 9.56 -10.99
CA VAL A 59 -5.20 8.57 -10.79
C VAL A 59 -4.66 8.11 -12.13
N ARG A 60 -5.53 7.80 -13.10
CA ARG A 60 -5.12 7.41 -14.45
C ARG A 60 -4.33 8.50 -15.17
N LEU A 61 -4.78 9.75 -15.07
CA LEU A 61 -4.07 10.90 -15.65
C LEU A 61 -2.68 11.10 -15.04
N GLN A 62 -2.56 10.94 -13.72
CA GLN A 62 -1.28 11.04 -13.01
C GLN A 62 -0.32 9.93 -13.43
N LEU A 63 -0.78 8.67 -13.50
CA LEU A 63 0.07 7.53 -13.86
C LEU A 63 0.75 7.71 -15.23
N GLN A 64 0.07 8.35 -16.18
CA GLN A 64 0.61 8.64 -17.51
C GLN A 64 1.70 9.70 -17.52
N GLN A 65 1.85 10.51 -16.46
CA GLN A 65 2.86 11.56 -16.44
C GLN A 65 4.26 10.99 -16.22
N PRO A 66 5.29 11.43 -16.98
CA PRO A 66 6.61 10.82 -16.94
C PRO A 66 7.35 11.08 -15.62
N TRP A 67 7.00 12.14 -14.89
CA TRP A 67 7.63 12.50 -13.61
C TRP A 67 6.99 11.86 -12.38
N ILE A 68 5.86 11.16 -12.51
CA ILE A 68 5.21 10.48 -11.38
C ILE A 68 5.99 9.23 -10.98
N LYS A 69 6.06 8.96 -9.67
CA LYS A 69 6.64 7.76 -9.08
C LYS A 69 5.58 7.06 -8.23
N ILE A 70 5.72 5.75 -8.07
CA ILE A 70 4.78 4.93 -7.29
C ILE A 70 5.24 4.87 -5.83
N SER A 71 4.30 5.08 -4.90
CA SER A 71 4.51 4.93 -3.46
C SER A 71 3.28 4.32 -2.82
N THR A 72 3.49 3.44 -1.85
CA THR A 72 2.41 2.79 -1.10
C THR A 72 1.74 3.73 -0.09
N ASP A 73 2.45 4.76 0.40
CA ASP A 73 1.97 5.63 1.49
C ASP A 73 1.45 4.84 2.71
N ALA A 74 2.16 3.76 3.04
CA ALA A 74 1.82 2.85 4.13
C ALA A 74 3.08 2.10 4.61
N GLY A 75 3.09 1.73 5.89
CA GLY A 75 4.07 0.79 6.42
C GLY A 75 3.74 -0.64 5.99
N GLY A 76 4.78 -1.46 5.78
CA GLY A 76 4.63 -2.91 5.62
C GLY A 76 4.36 -3.55 6.98
N VAL A 77 3.29 -4.32 7.10
CA VAL A 77 2.92 -5.03 8.33
C VAL A 77 2.55 -6.47 8.02
N ASP A 78 3.03 -7.41 8.84
CA ASP A 78 2.74 -8.82 8.64
C ASP A 78 1.27 -9.12 8.99
N PRO A 79 0.48 -9.70 8.06
CA PRO A 79 -0.89 -10.11 8.35
C PRO A 79 -1.04 -11.00 9.59
N ALA A 80 -0.03 -11.80 9.92
CA ALA A 80 -0.05 -12.78 11.00
C ALA A 80 -0.32 -12.12 12.37
N TRP A 81 0.25 -10.95 12.63
CA TRP A 81 0.03 -10.21 13.87
C TRP A 81 -0.82 -8.95 13.67
N ALA A 82 -0.76 -8.30 12.51
CA ALA A 82 -1.42 -7.02 12.29
C ALA A 82 -2.95 -7.14 12.27
N LYS A 83 -3.50 -8.29 11.85
CA LYS A 83 -4.95 -8.51 11.78
C LYS A 83 -5.65 -8.30 13.13
N ALA A 84 -4.97 -8.59 14.24
CA ALA A 84 -5.50 -8.38 15.59
C ALA A 84 -5.55 -6.90 16.01
N LEU A 85 -4.81 -6.03 15.32
CA LEU A 85 -4.75 -4.59 15.61
C LEU A 85 -5.80 -3.76 14.83
N GLY A 86 -6.62 -4.43 14.01
CA GLY A 86 -7.65 -3.80 13.21
C GLY A 86 -7.22 -3.52 11.76
N PRO A 87 -8.13 -2.99 10.93
CA PRO A 87 -7.89 -2.84 9.51
C PRO A 87 -6.90 -1.73 9.19
N VAL A 88 -6.22 -1.90 8.07
CA VAL A 88 -5.33 -0.89 7.47
C VAL A 88 -5.83 -0.50 6.08
N HIS A 89 -5.25 0.53 5.48
CA HIS A 89 -5.56 0.84 4.08
C HIS A 89 -4.97 -0.26 3.16
N PRO A 90 -5.74 -0.82 2.20
CA PRO A 90 -5.26 -1.91 1.32
C PRO A 90 -4.02 -1.59 0.49
N ARG A 91 -3.66 -0.30 0.37
CA ARG A 91 -2.45 0.15 -0.35
C ARG A 91 -1.18 -0.44 0.26
N GLY A 92 -1.17 -0.71 1.57
CA GLY A 92 -0.05 -1.33 2.28
C GLY A 92 0.36 -2.70 1.75
N TYR A 93 -0.58 -3.42 1.11
CA TYR A 93 -0.33 -4.77 0.56
C TYR A 93 -0.39 -4.83 -0.96
N GLY A 94 -1.12 -3.91 -1.60
CA GLY A 94 -1.51 -4.02 -2.99
C GLY A 94 -0.89 -3.02 -3.96
N THR A 95 -0.21 -1.97 -3.52
CA THR A 95 0.13 -0.83 -4.40
C THR A 95 0.87 -1.23 -5.69
N TYR A 96 2.01 -1.91 -5.57
CA TYR A 96 2.82 -2.27 -6.75
C TYR A 96 2.12 -3.33 -7.63
N PRO A 97 1.59 -4.43 -7.07
CA PRO A 97 0.86 -5.42 -7.87
C PRO A 97 -0.41 -4.87 -8.52
N ARG A 98 -1.09 -3.89 -7.91
CA ARG A 98 -2.22 -3.18 -8.52
C ARG A 98 -1.79 -2.41 -9.75
N VAL A 99 -0.66 -1.71 -9.70
CA VAL A 99 -0.15 -0.99 -10.87
C VAL A 99 0.19 -1.95 -12.01
N LEU A 100 0.86 -3.05 -11.70
CA LEU A 100 1.26 -4.05 -12.71
C LEU A 100 0.05 -4.84 -13.27
N GLY A 101 -0.90 -5.23 -12.42
CA GLY A 101 -2.08 -5.99 -12.82
C GLY A 101 -3.13 -5.11 -13.48
N LYS A 102 -3.67 -4.15 -12.73
CA LYS A 102 -4.77 -3.30 -13.19
C LYS A 102 -4.31 -2.31 -14.25
N TYR A 103 -3.33 -1.45 -13.96
CA TYR A 103 -3.03 -0.33 -14.84
C TYR A 103 -2.17 -0.73 -16.05
N VAL A 104 -1.25 -1.69 -15.90
CA VAL A 104 -0.41 -2.16 -17.02
C VAL A 104 -1.11 -3.27 -17.81
N ARG A 105 -1.44 -4.41 -17.19
CA ARG A 105 -1.96 -5.57 -17.93
C ARG A 105 -3.41 -5.37 -18.39
N GLU A 106 -4.32 -4.98 -17.49
CA GLU A 106 -5.76 -4.94 -17.78
C GLU A 106 -6.16 -3.67 -18.54
N GLU A 107 -5.79 -2.50 -18.05
CA GLU A 107 -6.17 -1.21 -18.64
C GLU A 107 -5.22 -0.74 -19.75
N ARG A 108 -4.01 -1.33 -19.84
CA ARG A 108 -2.96 -0.92 -20.80
C ARG A 108 -2.67 0.58 -20.77
N LEU A 109 -2.76 1.17 -19.59
CA LEU A 109 -2.68 2.61 -19.36
C LEU A 109 -1.26 3.15 -19.57
N ILE A 110 -0.26 2.39 -19.15
CA ILE A 110 1.16 2.66 -19.32
C ILE A 110 1.88 1.35 -19.67
N PRO A 111 2.99 1.41 -20.42
CA PRO A 111 3.75 0.21 -20.74
C PRO A 111 4.46 -0.34 -19.48
N LEU A 112 4.76 -1.64 -19.49
CA LEU A 112 5.34 -2.34 -18.35
C LEU A 112 6.69 -1.71 -17.96
N GLU A 113 7.53 -1.39 -18.93
CA GLU A 113 8.83 -0.77 -18.71
C GLU A 113 8.73 0.61 -18.05
N ASP A 114 7.73 1.43 -18.39
CA ASP A 114 7.53 2.72 -17.71
C ASP A 114 7.00 2.51 -16.29
N ALA A 115 6.10 1.55 -16.07
CA ALA A 115 5.67 1.19 -14.72
C ALA A 115 6.85 0.73 -13.85
N ILE A 116 7.72 -0.14 -14.35
CA ILE A 116 8.92 -0.59 -13.64
C ILE A 116 9.85 0.60 -13.36
N ARG A 117 10.13 1.45 -14.36
CA ARG A 117 10.95 2.66 -14.19
C ARG A 117 10.41 3.57 -13.08
N LYS A 118 9.09 3.80 -13.02
CA LYS A 118 8.42 4.61 -11.97
C LYS A 118 8.49 4.00 -10.57
N MET A 119 8.80 2.70 -10.46
CA MET A 119 8.94 1.96 -9.20
C MET A 119 10.41 1.74 -8.81
N THR A 120 11.35 1.86 -9.75
CA THR A 120 12.77 1.53 -9.55
C THR A 120 13.67 2.74 -9.83
N SER A 121 14.19 2.88 -11.06
CA SER A 121 15.24 3.84 -11.39
C SER A 121 14.81 5.29 -11.20
N ALA A 122 13.56 5.66 -11.52
CA ALA A 122 13.06 7.02 -11.30
C ALA A 122 12.95 7.39 -9.81
N VAL A 123 12.76 6.38 -8.94
CA VAL A 123 12.74 6.55 -7.48
C VAL A 123 14.17 6.67 -6.97
N ALA A 124 15.07 5.77 -7.39
CA ALA A 124 16.47 5.78 -7.02
C ALA A 124 17.14 7.10 -7.41
N GLU A 125 16.91 7.59 -8.62
CA GLU A 125 17.37 8.88 -9.11
C GLU A 125 16.83 10.02 -8.23
N ARG A 126 15.51 10.05 -7.99
CA ARG A 126 14.86 11.12 -7.21
C ARG A 126 15.38 11.19 -5.77
N LEU A 127 15.74 10.05 -5.19
CA LEU A 127 16.24 9.93 -3.82
C LEU A 127 17.77 9.87 -3.73
N SER A 128 18.49 9.99 -4.86
CA SER A 128 19.95 9.89 -4.93
C SER A 128 20.51 8.59 -4.34
N LEU A 129 19.80 7.48 -4.56
CA LEU A 129 20.22 6.14 -4.17
C LEU A 129 21.20 5.59 -5.20
N ARG A 130 22.50 5.81 -4.96
CA ARG A 130 23.56 5.34 -5.85
C ARG A 130 23.56 3.82 -5.98
N ASN A 131 23.83 3.34 -7.19
CA ASN A 131 23.98 1.92 -7.51
C ASN A 131 22.73 1.06 -7.19
N ARG A 132 21.53 1.66 -7.19
CA ARG A 132 20.24 0.96 -6.98
C ARG A 132 19.22 1.36 -8.06
N GLY A 133 18.15 0.56 -8.18
CA GLY A 133 17.01 0.83 -9.06
C GLY A 133 17.22 0.47 -10.54
N LEU A 134 18.38 -0.07 -10.91
CA LEU A 134 18.68 -0.57 -12.25
C LEU A 134 19.33 -1.95 -12.16
N LEU A 135 19.04 -2.82 -13.13
CA LEU A 135 19.79 -4.05 -13.34
C LEU A 135 21.03 -3.73 -14.18
N HIS A 136 22.14 -3.50 -13.51
CA HIS A 136 23.41 -3.10 -14.12
C HIS A 136 24.58 -3.73 -13.34
N GLU A 137 25.67 -4.05 -14.02
CA GLU A 137 26.88 -4.55 -13.35
C GLU A 137 27.41 -3.51 -12.33
N GLY A 138 27.81 -3.98 -11.15
CA GLY A 138 28.25 -3.13 -10.05
C GLY A 138 27.14 -2.50 -9.20
N TYR A 139 25.85 -2.73 -9.54
CA TYR A 139 24.72 -2.29 -8.72
C TYR A 139 24.39 -3.32 -7.63
N PHE A 140 23.70 -2.88 -6.57
CA PHE A 140 23.17 -3.79 -5.55
C PHE A 140 22.18 -4.76 -6.18
N ALA A 141 22.25 -6.02 -5.77
CA ALA A 141 21.36 -7.09 -6.23
C ALA A 141 19.99 -7.03 -5.52
N ASP A 142 19.27 -5.93 -5.74
CA ASP A 142 17.86 -5.76 -5.35
C ASP A 142 16.99 -6.15 -6.55
N VAL A 143 16.48 -7.38 -6.54
CA VAL A 143 15.83 -7.99 -7.71
C VAL A 143 14.47 -8.56 -7.33
N VAL A 144 13.46 -8.35 -8.19
CA VAL A 144 12.14 -8.94 -8.04
C VAL A 144 11.84 -9.78 -9.28
N ILE A 145 11.41 -11.02 -9.07
CA ILE A 145 10.89 -11.90 -10.11
C ILE A 145 9.39 -12.05 -9.88
N PHE A 146 8.62 -11.65 -10.89
CA PHE A 146 7.16 -11.73 -10.89
C PHE A 146 6.66 -12.22 -12.25
N ASP A 147 5.46 -12.78 -12.26
CA ASP A 147 4.77 -13.18 -13.48
C ASP A 147 3.84 -12.04 -13.94
N PRO A 148 4.12 -11.41 -15.10
CA PRO A 148 3.32 -10.29 -15.60
C PRO A 148 1.87 -10.70 -15.93
N THR A 149 1.61 -11.98 -16.16
CA THR A 149 0.26 -12.48 -16.49
C THR A 149 -0.62 -12.68 -15.27
N THR A 150 -0.04 -12.92 -14.07
CA THR A 150 -0.79 -13.26 -12.86
C THR A 150 -0.64 -12.27 -11.70
N VAL A 151 0.33 -11.34 -11.77
CA VAL A 151 0.56 -10.34 -10.71
C VAL A 151 -0.69 -9.49 -10.42
N SER A 152 -1.12 -9.44 -9.17
CA SER A 152 -2.34 -8.71 -8.75
C SER A 152 -2.33 -8.41 -7.26
N ASP A 153 -2.94 -7.27 -6.90
CA ASP A 153 -3.36 -7.02 -5.53
C ASP A 153 -4.57 -7.88 -5.16
N ARG A 154 -4.65 -8.26 -3.88
CA ARG A 154 -5.80 -8.97 -3.30
C ARG A 154 -6.46 -8.18 -2.16
N ALA A 155 -5.72 -7.26 -1.54
CA ALA A 155 -6.20 -6.46 -0.44
C ALA A 155 -7.35 -5.54 -0.86
N THR A 156 -8.45 -5.59 -0.11
CA THR A 156 -9.61 -4.72 -0.30
C THR A 156 -9.84 -3.87 0.94
N PHE A 157 -10.76 -2.90 0.90
CA PHE A 157 -11.13 -2.15 2.10
C PHE A 157 -11.81 -3.03 3.17
N ALA A 158 -12.51 -4.09 2.75
CA ALA A 158 -13.17 -5.04 3.65
C ALA A 158 -12.17 -6.06 4.23
N GLU A 159 -11.22 -6.52 3.40
CA GLU A 159 -10.21 -7.50 3.78
C GLU A 159 -8.81 -6.97 3.42
N PRO A 160 -8.26 -6.04 4.21
CA PRO A 160 -7.04 -5.33 3.83
C PRO A 160 -5.78 -6.17 4.00
N HIS A 161 -5.77 -7.19 4.87
CA HIS A 161 -4.58 -7.99 5.18
C HIS A 161 -4.32 -9.14 4.20
N GLN A 162 -4.76 -9.02 2.95
CA GLN A 162 -4.48 -10.04 1.93
C GLN A 162 -3.16 -9.74 1.22
N LEU A 163 -2.24 -10.71 1.24
CA LEU A 163 -1.01 -10.63 0.46
C LEU A 163 -1.30 -10.67 -1.04
N SER A 164 -0.51 -9.92 -1.79
CA SER A 164 -0.55 -9.93 -3.26
C SER A 164 -0.08 -11.26 -3.84
N GLN A 165 -0.40 -11.50 -5.10
CA GLN A 165 -0.01 -12.70 -5.84
C GLN A 165 0.89 -12.38 -7.05
N GLY A 166 1.52 -13.41 -7.61
CA GLY A 166 2.34 -13.32 -8.82
C GLY A 166 3.77 -12.82 -8.62
N VAL A 167 4.16 -12.41 -7.40
CA VAL A 167 5.56 -12.17 -7.02
C VAL A 167 6.16 -13.48 -6.55
N ARG A 168 7.15 -14.01 -7.28
CA ARG A 168 7.74 -15.33 -7.03
C ARG A 168 8.93 -15.22 -6.09
N ASP A 169 9.89 -14.37 -6.42
CA ASP A 169 11.14 -14.27 -5.69
C ASP A 169 11.60 -12.82 -5.54
N VAL A 170 12.27 -12.53 -4.44
CA VAL A 170 12.81 -11.20 -4.13
C VAL A 170 14.19 -11.36 -3.51
N TRP A 171 15.13 -10.53 -3.96
CA TRP A 171 16.45 -10.37 -3.37
C TRP A 171 16.62 -8.94 -2.89
N VAL A 172 17.30 -8.79 -1.77
CA VAL A 172 17.72 -7.50 -1.22
C VAL A 172 19.21 -7.63 -0.91
N ASN A 173 20.04 -6.77 -1.48
CA ASN A 173 21.50 -6.84 -1.36
C ASN A 173 22.10 -8.21 -1.73
N GLY A 174 21.46 -8.96 -2.64
CA GLY A 174 21.92 -10.28 -3.09
C GLY A 174 21.42 -11.46 -2.25
N ASP A 175 20.82 -11.22 -1.09
CA ASP A 175 20.22 -12.25 -0.26
C ASP A 175 18.74 -12.43 -0.60
N ARG A 176 18.31 -13.67 -0.76
CA ARG A 176 16.92 -14.01 -1.14
C ARG A 176 16.01 -13.85 0.07
N VAL A 177 15.11 -12.86 0.03
CA VAL A 177 14.13 -12.57 1.09
C VAL A 177 12.77 -13.20 0.83
N LEU A 178 12.46 -13.49 -0.44
CA LEU A 178 11.26 -14.21 -0.85
C LEU A 178 11.63 -15.35 -1.80
N GLN A 179 11.15 -16.55 -1.51
CA GLN A 179 11.32 -17.74 -2.35
C GLN A 179 9.97 -18.39 -2.61
N ASN A 180 9.60 -18.54 -3.89
CA ASN A 180 8.32 -19.12 -4.30
C ASN A 180 7.10 -18.52 -3.55
N GLY A 181 7.10 -17.19 -3.37
CA GLY A 181 6.04 -16.47 -2.67
C GLY A 181 6.07 -16.55 -1.15
N GLN A 182 7.08 -17.19 -0.54
CA GLN A 182 7.24 -17.31 0.90
C GLN A 182 8.45 -16.52 1.41
N HIS A 183 8.29 -15.81 2.52
CA HIS A 183 9.39 -15.07 3.14
C HIS A 183 10.42 -16.06 3.72
N THR A 184 11.71 -15.83 3.47
CA THR A 184 12.78 -16.75 3.88
C THR A 184 13.25 -16.53 5.33
N GLY A 185 12.88 -15.39 5.92
CA GLY A 185 13.38 -14.94 7.22
C GLY A 185 14.67 -14.12 7.14
N ALA A 186 15.29 -14.03 5.96
CA ALA A 186 16.45 -13.16 5.75
C ALA A 186 16.04 -11.68 5.86
N LEU A 187 16.84 -10.89 6.59
CA LEU A 187 16.64 -9.45 6.78
C LEU A 187 17.90 -8.66 6.37
N PRO A 188 18.37 -8.77 5.12
CA PRO A 188 19.65 -8.21 4.65
C PRO A 188 19.58 -6.68 4.40
N GLY A 189 18.51 -6.02 4.85
CA GLY A 189 18.31 -4.59 4.65
C GLY A 189 19.40 -3.77 5.34
N VAL A 190 19.79 -2.67 4.70
CA VAL A 190 20.78 -1.73 5.23
C VAL A 190 20.21 -0.32 5.23
N VAL A 191 20.73 0.52 6.12
CA VAL A 191 20.44 1.96 6.07
C VAL A 191 21.01 2.52 4.76
N VAL A 192 20.15 3.16 3.96
CA VAL A 192 20.56 3.87 2.74
C VAL A 192 20.66 5.36 3.03
N SER A 193 21.80 5.96 2.66
CA SER A 193 22.03 7.40 2.80
C SER A 193 22.03 8.06 1.42
N PRO A 194 21.42 9.25 1.26
CA PRO A 194 21.66 10.07 0.08
C PRO A 194 23.15 10.43 0.02
N HIS A 195 23.76 10.31 -1.15
CA HIS A 195 25.16 10.68 -1.40
C HIS A 195 25.29 11.74 -2.47
#